data_AF-A0A538KB02-F1
#
_entry.id   AF-A0A538KB02-F1
#
_cell.length_a   1.000
_cell.length_b   1.000
_cell.length_c   1.000
_cell.angle_alpha   90.00
_cell.angle_beta   90.00
_cell.angle_gamma   90.00
#
_symmetry.space_group_name_H-M   'P 1'
#
loop_
_entity.id
_entity.type
_entity.pdbx_description
1 polymer ?
#
loop_
_entity_poly.entity_id
_entity_poly.type
_entity_poly.pdbx_seq_one_letter_code
_entity_poly.pdbx_strand_id
1 'polypeptide(L)'
;MRRAAVAACCGALAAPAIASAQTAITGTPQSLFTHELATDPGTAPDVRAALKARRVFVDEDIAFTDLTGDGRQDAVVRVDSGGAGGAIAVYVFSSHGGKDLHAIYRNQHLFRALVALNGATLLLSTPRYQAGDELCCPPDLLERTLTWSDRAGRLVVRSTRVVAAT
;
A
#
# COMPACT_ATOMS: atom_id res chain seq x y z
N MET A 1 -37.00 58.07 25.10
CA MET A 1 -36.58 56.68 25.40
C MET A 1 -36.81 55.88 24.11
N ARG A 2 -35.92 55.77 23.09
CA ARG A 2 -34.66 55.00 22.94
C ARG A 2 -34.83 53.56 23.48
N ARG A 3 -34.77 52.43 22.74
CA ARG A 3 -34.13 51.96 21.47
C ARG A 3 -34.91 50.71 20.96
N ALA A 4 -35.30 50.59 19.69
CA ALA A 4 -34.58 50.03 18.52
C ALA A 4 -34.26 48.52 18.60
N ALA A 5 -34.98 47.73 17.78
CA ALA A 5 -34.77 46.31 17.49
C ALA A 5 -33.66 46.12 16.44
N VAL A 6 -32.83 45.09 16.57
CA VAL A 6 -31.87 44.68 15.53
C VAL A 6 -31.98 43.16 15.34
N ALA A 7 -32.37 42.77 14.12
CA ALA A 7 -32.44 41.42 13.63
C ALA A 7 -31.04 40.90 13.28
N ALA A 8 -30.70 39.69 13.72
CA ALA A 8 -29.44 39.02 13.40
C ALA A 8 -29.64 38.12 12.16
N CYS A 9 -28.98 38.48 11.05
CA CYS A 9 -28.91 37.66 9.83
C CYS A 9 -27.91 36.50 10.02
N CYS A 10 -28.40 35.27 9.92
CA CYS A 10 -27.57 34.08 9.74
C CYS A 10 -27.04 34.00 8.30
N GLY A 11 -25.78 34.37 8.07
CA GLY A 11 -25.08 34.13 6.81
C GLY A 11 -24.43 32.74 6.81
N ALA A 12 -25.02 31.78 6.11
CA ALA A 12 -24.41 30.48 5.85
C ALA A 12 -23.42 30.61 4.67
N LEU A 13 -22.12 30.53 4.94
CA LEU A 13 -21.07 30.43 3.92
C LEU A 13 -21.03 29.00 3.41
N ALA A 14 -21.60 28.75 2.23
CA ALA A 14 -21.44 27.50 1.49
C ALA A 14 -20.08 27.49 0.78
N ALA A 15 -19.14 26.67 1.27
CA ALA A 15 -17.88 26.42 0.57
C ALA A 15 -18.13 25.51 -0.65
N PRO A 16 -17.55 25.82 -1.83
CA PRO A 16 -17.67 24.95 -2.99
C PRO A 16 -16.86 23.66 -2.77
N ALA A 17 -17.53 22.52 -2.77
CA ALA A 17 -16.88 21.21 -2.82
C ALA A 17 -16.26 21.02 -4.21
N ILE A 18 -14.93 21.01 -4.29
CA ILE A 18 -14.21 20.64 -5.51
C ILE A 18 -14.34 19.13 -5.67
N ALA A 19 -15.26 18.70 -6.53
CA ALA A 19 -15.36 17.31 -6.95
C ALA A 19 -14.21 17.01 -7.92
N SER A 20 -13.18 16.30 -7.43
CA SER A 20 -12.11 15.79 -8.27
C SER A 20 -12.67 14.73 -9.22
N ALA A 21 -12.78 15.06 -10.51
CA ALA A 21 -13.14 14.11 -11.55
C ALA A 21 -12.01 13.08 -11.69
N GLN A 22 -12.23 11.86 -11.18
CA GLN A 22 -11.35 10.73 -11.44
C GLN A 22 -11.69 10.19 -12.83
N THR A 23 -10.75 10.33 -13.77
CA THR A 23 -10.83 9.67 -15.09
C THR A 23 -10.91 8.16 -14.85
N ALA A 24 -12.04 7.55 -15.21
CA ALA A 24 -12.24 6.12 -15.06
C ALA A 24 -11.19 5.36 -15.89
N ILE A 25 -10.29 4.64 -15.22
CA ILE A 25 -9.48 3.61 -15.87
C ILE A 25 -10.43 2.48 -16.25
N THR A 26 -10.51 2.14 -17.53
CA THR A 26 -11.30 1.00 -18.01
C THR A 26 -10.64 -0.29 -17.49
N GLY A 27 -11.11 -0.82 -16.37
CA GLY A 27 -10.58 -2.05 -15.76
C GLY A 27 -10.74 -2.08 -14.25
N THR A 28 -10.45 -3.23 -13.62
CA THR A 28 -10.37 -3.33 -12.15
C THR A 28 -8.98 -2.90 -11.67
N PRO A 29 -8.83 -2.40 -10.43
CA PRO A 29 -7.50 -2.12 -9.86
C PRO A 29 -6.54 -3.31 -9.99
N GLN A 30 -7.02 -4.54 -9.80
CA GLN A 30 -6.24 -5.76 -9.95
C GLN A 30 -5.70 -5.92 -11.38
N SER A 31 -6.51 -5.63 -12.40
CA SER A 31 -6.08 -5.71 -13.80
C SER A 31 -5.00 -4.69 -14.14
N LEU A 32 -5.13 -3.46 -13.62
CA LEU A 32 -4.12 -2.42 -13.74
C LEU A 32 -2.79 -2.87 -13.12
N PHE A 33 -2.79 -3.23 -11.83
CA PHE A 33 -1.54 -3.59 -11.15
C PHE A 33 -0.94 -4.90 -11.63
N THR A 34 -1.76 -5.86 -12.11
CA THR A 34 -1.25 -7.05 -12.78
C THR A 34 -0.48 -6.67 -14.04
N HIS A 35 -1.01 -5.72 -14.83
CA HIS A 35 -0.32 -5.20 -16.00
C HIS A 35 0.98 -4.49 -15.61
N GLU A 36 0.91 -3.50 -14.71
CA GLU A 36 2.07 -2.72 -14.24
C GLU A 36 3.19 -3.63 -13.73
N LEU A 37 2.87 -4.62 -12.88
CA LEU A 37 3.87 -5.52 -12.34
C LEU A 37 4.47 -6.45 -13.41
N ALA A 38 3.67 -6.93 -14.36
CA ALA A 38 4.12 -7.82 -15.42
C ALA A 38 5.01 -7.12 -16.48
N THR A 39 4.92 -5.80 -16.59
CA THR A 39 5.69 -4.97 -17.53
C THR A 39 6.83 -4.19 -16.86
N ASP A 40 6.78 -3.95 -15.54
CA ASP A 40 7.83 -3.23 -14.80
C ASP A 40 9.17 -3.99 -14.82
N PRO A 41 10.25 -3.41 -15.38
CA PRO A 41 11.58 -4.01 -15.34
C PRO A 41 12.12 -4.20 -13.90
N GLY A 42 11.65 -3.41 -12.94
CA GLY A 42 12.00 -3.51 -11.52
C GLY A 42 11.32 -4.67 -10.77
N THR A 43 10.29 -5.28 -11.35
CA THR A 43 9.68 -6.52 -10.82
C THR A 43 10.64 -7.69 -11.00
N ALA A 44 10.75 -8.58 -10.01
CA ALA A 44 11.62 -9.73 -10.07
C ALA A 44 11.20 -10.64 -11.25
N PRO A 45 12.16 -11.20 -12.03
CA PRO A 45 11.82 -11.97 -13.24
C PRO A 45 10.89 -13.15 -12.98
N ASP A 46 11.04 -13.82 -11.84
CA ASP A 46 10.20 -14.93 -11.39
C ASP A 46 8.77 -14.49 -11.07
N VAL A 47 8.59 -13.36 -10.36
CA VAL A 47 7.27 -12.78 -10.10
C VAL A 47 6.57 -12.40 -11.41
N ARG A 48 7.28 -11.73 -12.34
CA ARG A 48 6.71 -11.41 -13.66
C ARG A 48 6.31 -12.65 -14.45
N ALA A 49 7.19 -13.66 -14.49
CA ALA A 49 6.92 -14.90 -15.19
C ALA A 49 5.71 -15.62 -14.59
N ALA A 50 5.61 -15.64 -13.26
CA ALA A 50 4.49 -16.24 -12.54
C ALA A 50 3.17 -15.50 -12.79
N LEU A 51 3.16 -14.16 -12.79
CA LEU A 51 1.98 -13.35 -13.13
C LEU A 51 1.51 -13.64 -14.56
N LYS A 52 2.43 -13.66 -15.54
CA LYS A 52 2.12 -13.97 -16.95
C LYS A 52 1.56 -15.37 -17.12
N ALA A 53 2.11 -16.33 -16.37
CA ALA A 53 1.64 -17.72 -16.34
C ALA A 53 0.41 -17.92 -15.45
N ARG A 54 -0.12 -16.87 -14.80
CA ARG A 54 -1.25 -16.92 -13.86
C ARG A 54 -1.05 -17.91 -12.71
N ARG A 55 0.19 -18.08 -12.26
CA ARG A 55 0.57 -18.93 -11.11
C ARG A 55 0.53 -18.18 -9.78
N VAL A 56 0.53 -16.86 -9.86
CA VAL A 56 0.36 -15.91 -8.75
C VAL A 56 -0.56 -14.81 -9.25
N PHE A 57 -1.17 -14.05 -8.36
CA PHE A 57 -2.11 -12.99 -8.71
C PHE A 57 -1.92 -11.77 -7.81
N VAL A 58 -2.35 -10.62 -8.32
CA VAL A 58 -2.51 -9.43 -7.48
C VAL A 58 -3.74 -9.63 -6.60
N ASP A 59 -3.53 -9.48 -5.30
CA ASP A 59 -4.57 -9.56 -4.28
C ASP A 59 -5.70 -8.54 -4.56
N GLU A 60 -6.94 -8.88 -4.22
CA GLU A 60 -8.08 -7.99 -4.40
C GLU A 60 -8.14 -6.86 -3.36
N ASP A 61 -7.57 -7.08 -2.17
CA ASP A 61 -7.50 -6.12 -1.08
C ASP A 61 -6.37 -5.10 -1.29
N ILE A 62 -6.41 -4.37 -2.41
CA ILE A 62 -5.48 -3.28 -2.69
C ILE A 62 -5.85 -2.09 -1.80
N ALA A 63 -4.93 -1.71 -0.91
CA ALA A 63 -5.13 -0.58 -0.02
C ALA A 63 -4.61 0.72 -0.64
N PHE A 64 -5.34 1.82 -0.43
CA PHE A 64 -4.97 3.14 -0.90
C PHE A 64 -4.83 4.10 0.29
N THR A 65 -3.67 4.71 0.46
CA THR A 65 -3.40 5.70 1.51
C THR A 65 -2.25 6.61 1.11
N ASP A 66 -2.19 7.83 1.64
CA ASP A 66 -1.07 8.74 1.40
C ASP A 66 0.12 8.36 2.31
N LEU A 67 1.05 7.58 1.76
CA LEU A 67 2.29 7.18 2.42
C LEU A 67 3.41 8.19 2.17
N THR A 68 3.35 8.94 1.07
CA THR A 68 4.37 9.94 0.69
C THR A 68 4.16 11.29 1.36
N GLY A 69 2.97 11.59 1.86
CA GLY A 69 2.59 12.85 2.49
C GLY A 69 2.32 13.98 1.51
N ASP A 70 2.08 13.68 0.23
CA ASP A 70 1.88 14.69 -0.82
C ASP A 70 0.40 14.99 -1.13
N GLY A 71 -0.52 14.40 -0.36
CA GLY A 71 -1.96 14.55 -0.51
C GLY A 71 -2.57 13.67 -1.60
N ARG A 72 -1.77 12.84 -2.29
CA ARG A 72 -2.26 11.85 -3.27
C ARG A 72 -2.22 10.45 -2.65
N GLN A 73 -3.10 9.58 -3.13
CA GLN A 73 -3.13 8.21 -2.66
C GLN A 73 -2.03 7.38 -3.31
N ASP A 74 -1.35 6.59 -2.49
CA ASP A 74 -0.43 5.54 -2.89
C ASP A 74 -1.12 4.18 -2.77
N ALA A 75 -0.85 3.28 -3.71
CA ALA A 75 -1.44 1.95 -3.75
C ALA A 75 -0.48 0.92 -3.15
N VAL A 76 -0.97 0.16 -2.17
CA VAL A 76 -0.24 -0.94 -1.54
C VAL A 76 -0.76 -2.24 -2.12
N VAL A 77 0.10 -2.91 -2.89
CA VAL A 77 -0.27 -4.04 -3.73
C VAL A 77 0.47 -5.28 -3.24
N ARG A 78 -0.29 -6.35 -2.96
CA ARG A 78 0.28 -7.67 -2.64
C ARG A 78 0.17 -8.58 -3.85
N VAL A 79 1.19 -9.42 -4.04
CA VAL A 79 1.11 -10.56 -4.96
C VAL A 79 1.02 -11.82 -4.13
N ASP A 80 -0.06 -12.57 -4.32
CA ASP A 80 -0.35 -13.80 -3.60
C ASP A 80 -0.09 -15.02 -4.49
N SER A 81 0.35 -16.10 -3.85
CA SER A 81 0.57 -17.40 -4.47
C SER A 81 -0.71 -18.23 -4.65
N GLY A 82 -1.82 -17.85 -4.01
CA GLY A 82 -3.07 -18.63 -3.98
C GLY A 82 -3.01 -19.89 -3.12
N GLY A 83 -1.97 -20.06 -2.31
CA GLY A 83 -1.74 -21.26 -1.52
C GLY A 83 -1.05 -20.95 -0.20
N ALA A 84 -0.38 -21.96 0.36
CA ALA A 84 0.27 -21.86 1.67
C ALA A 84 1.38 -20.80 1.76
N GLY A 85 1.86 -20.28 0.62
CA GLY A 85 2.82 -19.18 0.57
C GLY A 85 2.21 -17.81 0.89
N GLY A 86 0.88 -17.65 0.78
CA GLY A 86 0.21 -16.36 0.92
C GLY A 86 0.84 -15.28 0.05
N ALA A 87 0.91 -14.05 0.58
CA ALA A 87 1.57 -12.93 -0.07
C ALA A 87 3.10 -13.14 -0.14
N ILE A 88 3.60 -13.24 -1.37
CA ILE A 88 5.02 -13.49 -1.68
C ILE A 88 5.76 -12.23 -2.13
N ALA A 89 5.02 -11.16 -2.45
CA ALA A 89 5.61 -9.86 -2.75
C ALA A 89 4.67 -8.72 -2.33
N VAL A 90 5.27 -7.58 -1.99
CA VAL A 90 4.58 -6.33 -1.65
C VAL A 90 5.22 -5.19 -2.44
N TYR A 91 4.38 -4.38 -3.05
CA TYR A 91 4.75 -3.19 -3.81
C TYR A 91 3.98 -1.99 -3.28
N VAL A 92 4.60 -0.82 -3.36
CA VAL A 92 3.89 0.45 -3.18
C VAL A 92 4.06 1.27 -4.44
N PHE A 93 2.95 1.62 -5.07
CA PHE A 93 2.90 2.47 -6.25
C PHE A 93 2.45 3.87 -5.88
N SER A 94 3.10 4.87 -6.46
CA SER A 94 2.82 6.27 -6.21
C SER A 94 2.91 7.10 -7.49
N SER A 95 2.22 8.23 -7.51
CA SER A 95 2.42 9.30 -8.49
C SER A 95 3.25 10.46 -7.92
N HIS A 96 3.85 10.29 -6.74
CA HIS A 96 4.70 11.28 -6.10
C HIS A 96 5.80 11.78 -7.03
N GLY A 97 6.02 13.11 -7.06
CA GLY A 97 7.02 13.72 -7.95
C GLY A 97 6.68 13.69 -9.46
N GLY A 98 5.53 13.16 -9.88
CA GLY A 98 5.16 13.09 -11.30
C GLY A 98 3.66 12.94 -11.56
N LYS A 99 3.32 12.55 -12.80
CA LYS A 99 1.95 12.16 -13.19
C LYS A 99 1.80 10.66 -13.37
N ASP A 100 2.92 9.97 -13.59
CA ASP A 100 2.94 8.55 -13.89
C ASP A 100 3.06 7.73 -12.61
N LEU A 101 2.26 6.67 -12.57
CA LEU A 101 2.30 5.70 -11.49
C LEU A 101 3.58 4.87 -11.59
N HIS A 102 4.34 4.76 -10.50
CA HIS A 102 5.56 3.96 -10.46
C HIS A 102 5.75 3.37 -9.06
N ALA A 103 6.42 2.22 -8.98
CA ALA A 103 6.68 1.61 -7.68
C ALA A 103 7.81 2.34 -6.92
N ILE A 104 7.46 2.86 -5.75
CA ILE A 104 8.36 3.51 -4.77
C ILE A 104 8.84 2.55 -3.67
N TYR A 105 8.31 1.32 -3.64
CA TYR A 105 8.78 0.25 -2.77
C TYR A 105 8.57 -1.10 -3.44
N ARG A 106 9.52 -2.02 -3.25
CA ARG A 106 9.44 -3.41 -3.73
C ARG A 106 10.06 -4.34 -2.70
N ASN A 107 9.33 -5.38 -2.32
CA ASN A 107 9.87 -6.49 -1.56
C ASN A 107 9.28 -7.78 -2.12
N GLN A 108 10.12 -8.58 -2.78
CA GLN A 108 9.67 -9.52 -3.82
C GLN A 108 9.98 -10.98 -3.51
N HIS A 109 10.55 -11.23 -2.33
CA HIS A 109 10.93 -12.56 -1.85
C HIS A 109 10.42 -12.72 -0.42
N LEU A 110 9.10 -12.77 -0.30
CA LEU A 110 8.41 -12.92 0.97
C LEU A 110 7.73 -14.29 1.04
N PHE A 111 7.39 -14.68 2.26
CA PHE A 111 6.58 -15.85 2.54
C PHE A 111 5.56 -15.44 3.60
N ARG A 112 4.28 -15.61 3.30
CA ARG A 112 3.13 -15.27 4.16
C ARG A 112 3.22 -13.85 4.72
N ALA A 113 3.54 -12.89 3.86
CA ALA A 113 3.60 -11.50 4.29
C ALA A 113 2.22 -10.98 4.72
N LEU A 114 2.20 -10.26 5.82
CA LEU A 114 1.06 -9.48 6.28
C LEU A 114 1.41 -8.00 6.15
N VAL A 115 0.42 -7.21 5.75
CA VAL A 115 0.56 -5.76 5.59
C VAL A 115 -0.51 -5.08 6.40
N ALA A 116 -0.10 -4.10 7.21
CA ALA A 116 -1.00 -3.21 7.92
C ALA A 116 -0.61 -1.75 7.68
N LEU A 117 -1.60 -0.86 7.71
CA LEU A 117 -1.41 0.57 7.50
C LEU A 117 -1.79 1.33 8.78
N ASN A 118 -0.97 2.29 9.15
CA ASN A 118 -1.24 3.22 10.25
C ASN A 118 -0.84 4.63 9.82
N GLY A 119 -1.80 5.38 9.29
CA GLY A 119 -1.54 6.68 8.66
C GLY A 119 -0.55 6.55 7.50
N ALA A 120 0.53 7.34 7.52
CA ALA A 120 1.61 7.32 6.53
C ALA A 120 2.66 6.21 6.76
N THR A 121 2.36 5.22 7.58
CA THR A 121 3.28 4.14 7.94
C THR A 121 2.77 2.80 7.41
N LEU A 122 3.65 2.05 6.74
CA LEU A 122 3.41 0.69 6.32
C LEU A 122 4.12 -0.28 7.27
N LEU A 123 3.37 -1.19 7.89
CA LEU A 123 3.90 -2.28 8.69
C LEU A 123 3.88 -3.56 7.84
N LEU A 124 5.06 -4.15 7.65
CA LEU A 124 5.23 -5.42 6.96
C LEU A 124 5.68 -6.48 7.96
N SER A 125 4.88 -7.53 8.12
CA SER A 125 5.19 -8.64 9.02
C SER A 125 5.38 -9.92 8.22
N THR A 126 6.43 -10.69 8.52
CA THR A 126 6.67 -12.01 7.91
C THR A 126 6.98 -13.03 8.99
N PRO A 127 6.47 -14.28 8.89
CA PRO A 127 6.90 -15.38 9.73
C PRO A 127 8.41 -15.52 9.82
N ARG A 128 8.89 -15.81 11.03
CA ARG A 128 10.28 -16.18 11.28
C ARG A 128 10.30 -17.60 11.86
N TYR A 129 10.66 -18.56 11.02
CA TYR A 129 10.87 -19.94 11.43
C TYR A 129 12.33 -20.16 11.84
N GLN A 130 12.52 -21.01 12.84
CA GLN A 130 13.78 -21.56 13.29
C GLN A 130 13.86 -23.06 12.95
N ALA A 131 15.06 -23.62 13.09
CA ALA A 131 15.25 -25.06 12.91
C ALA A 131 14.48 -25.82 13.98
N GLY A 132 13.57 -26.71 13.55
CA GLY A 132 12.70 -27.49 14.43
C GLY A 132 11.29 -26.94 14.58
N ASP A 133 11.01 -25.74 14.07
CA ASP A 133 9.66 -25.15 14.13
C ASP A 133 8.67 -25.88 13.22
N GLU A 134 7.42 -25.93 13.64
CA GLU A 134 6.32 -26.39 12.79
C GLU A 134 5.97 -25.33 11.74
N LEU A 135 5.82 -25.75 10.47
CA LEU A 135 5.57 -24.84 9.33
C LEU A 135 4.19 -24.15 9.37
N CYS A 136 3.28 -24.62 10.22
CA CYS A 136 1.95 -24.03 10.37
C CYS A 136 1.97 -22.78 11.27
N CYS A 137 2.82 -22.77 12.31
CA CYS A 137 2.72 -21.85 13.44
C CYS A 137 4.11 -21.31 13.80
N PRO A 138 4.58 -20.25 13.11
CA PRO A 138 5.84 -19.62 13.49
C PRO A 138 5.72 -19.06 14.92
N PRO A 139 6.72 -19.25 15.80
CA PRO A 139 6.68 -18.68 17.14
C PRO A 139 6.83 -17.15 17.10
N ASP A 140 7.51 -16.64 16.07
CA ASP A 140 7.89 -15.25 15.93
C ASP A 140 7.49 -14.68 14.56
N LEU A 141 7.24 -13.36 14.54
CA LEU A 141 7.13 -12.55 13.34
C LEU A 141 8.29 -11.55 13.28
N LEU A 142 8.85 -11.38 12.10
CA LEU A 142 9.74 -10.26 11.78
C LEU A 142 8.90 -9.10 11.27
N GLU A 143 8.76 -8.05 12.07
CA GLU A 143 8.06 -6.83 11.70
C GLU A 143 9.03 -5.77 11.21
N ARG A 144 8.68 -5.11 10.10
CA ARG A 144 9.38 -3.96 9.54
C ARG A 144 8.42 -2.80 9.41
N THR A 145 8.77 -1.68 10.01
CA THR A 145 8.04 -0.43 9.86
C THR A 145 8.69 0.39 8.76
N LEU A 146 7.92 0.77 7.75
CA LEU A 146 8.35 1.55 6.60
C LEU A 146 7.68 2.92 6.59
N THR A 147 8.47 3.94 6.28
CA THR A 147 7.95 5.30 6.07
C THR A 147 8.61 5.91 4.85
N TRP A 148 7.98 6.94 4.30
CA TRP A 148 8.58 7.75 3.25
C TRP A 148 9.88 8.44 3.72
N SER A 149 10.74 8.71 2.75
CA SER A 149 11.99 9.44 2.91
C SER A 149 12.21 10.30 1.67
N ASP A 150 11.92 11.61 1.76
CA ASP A 150 12.10 12.56 0.66
C ASP A 150 13.52 12.48 0.06
N ARG A 151 14.53 12.37 0.94
CA ARG A 151 15.93 12.24 0.52
C ARG A 151 16.19 11.01 -0.37
N ALA A 152 15.47 9.93 -0.13
CA ALA A 152 15.66 8.67 -0.85
C ALA A 152 14.68 8.50 -2.02
N GLY A 153 13.62 9.31 -2.07
CA GLY A 153 12.52 9.18 -3.03
C GLY A 153 11.83 7.82 -2.96
N ARG A 154 11.79 7.18 -1.79
CA ARG A 154 11.20 5.85 -1.58
C ARG A 154 10.82 5.58 -0.14
N LEU A 155 10.00 4.55 0.07
CA LEU A 155 9.82 3.99 1.42
C LEU A 155 11.12 3.33 1.89
N VAL A 156 11.50 3.62 3.13
CA VAL A 156 12.66 3.03 3.79
C VAL A 156 12.25 2.37 5.09
N VAL A 157 12.95 1.30 5.46
CA VAL A 157 12.75 0.64 6.75
C VAL A 157 13.25 1.58 7.84
N ARG A 158 12.38 1.94 8.79
CA ARG A 158 12.70 2.76 9.96
C ARG A 158 13.04 1.91 11.18
N SER A 159 12.38 0.78 11.33
CA SER A 159 12.66 -0.17 12.40
C SER A 159 12.42 -1.59 11.92
N THR A 160 13.11 -2.52 12.58
CA THR A 160 12.89 -3.95 12.43
C THR A 160 12.88 -4.56 13.82
N ARG A 161 11.86 -5.37 14.12
CA ARG A 161 11.75 -6.05 15.42
C ARG A 161 11.20 -7.45 15.23
N VAL A 162 11.48 -8.30 16.22
CA VAL A 162 10.87 -9.61 16.34
C VAL A 162 9.78 -9.51 17.39
N VAL A 163 8.60 -10.03 17.09
CA VAL A 163 7.47 -10.10 18.03
C VAL A 163 6.95 -11.52 18.06
N ALA A 164 6.37 -11.95 19.20
CA ALA A 164 5.69 -13.23 19.27
C ALA A 164 4.50 -13.25 18.30
N ALA A 165 4.28 -14.37 17.61
CA ALA A 165 3.04 -14.58 16.87
C ALA A 165 1.91 -14.77 17.90
N THR A 166 0.89 -13.91 17.85
CA THR A 166 -0.29 -13.94 18.73
C THR A 166 -1.48 -14.59 18.07
#